data_AF-T2IY10-F1
#
_entry.id   AF-T2IY10-F1
#
_cell.length_a   1.000
_cell.length_b   1.000
_cell.length_c   1.000
_cell.angle_alpha   90.00
_cell.angle_beta   90.00
_cell.angle_gamma   90.00
#
_symmetry.space_group_name_H-M   'P 1'
#
loop_
_entity.id
_entity.type
_entity.pdbx_description
1 polymer ?
#
loop_
_entity_poly.entity_id
_entity_poly.type
_entity_poly.pdbx_seq_one_letter_code
_entity_poly.pdbx_strand_id
1 'polypeptide(L)'
;MKSPFPSRSLAFYLPLILSVFIGGSISIIVTFIHWSSEAYRVKTNFEKQGDNLTENLQQNIQEYTNITQSLGAFYESSDQVTRKDFKLFTQHFLDENLGILGMAWAARISQQERLNYEKK
;
A
#
# COMPACT_ATOMS: atom_id res chain seq x y z
N MET A 1 14.74 -30.08 72.90
CA MET A 1 13.95 -31.31 72.66
C MET A 1 13.01 -31.02 71.49
N LYS A 2 13.26 -31.63 70.32
CA LYS A 2 12.56 -31.38 69.05
C LYS A 2 11.13 -31.92 69.14
N SER A 3 10.13 -31.08 68.85
CA SER A 3 8.72 -31.49 68.78
C SER A 3 8.46 -32.42 67.58
N PRO A 4 7.80 -33.59 67.74
CA PRO A 4 7.64 -34.58 66.68
C PRO A 4 6.18 -34.63 66.18
N PHE A 5 5.71 -33.66 65.40
CA PHE A 5 4.46 -33.80 64.65
C PHE A 5 4.56 -33.04 63.31
N PRO A 6 4.49 -33.71 62.15
CA PRO A 6 4.40 -33.02 60.88
C PRO A 6 3.00 -32.42 60.75
N SER A 7 2.91 -31.16 60.31
CA SER A 7 1.67 -30.40 60.18
C SER A 7 0.75 -31.05 59.13
N ARG A 8 -0.24 -31.81 59.60
CA ARG A 8 -1.23 -32.56 58.79
C ARG A 8 -2.10 -31.67 57.87
N SER A 9 -2.11 -30.35 58.07
CA SER A 9 -2.73 -29.38 57.17
C SER A 9 -1.96 -29.16 55.88
N LEU A 10 -0.62 -29.32 55.88
CA LEU A 10 0.25 -28.96 54.76
C LEU A 10 0.09 -29.89 53.54
N ALA A 11 -0.23 -31.16 53.79
CA ALA A 11 -0.45 -32.16 52.74
C ALA A 11 -1.78 -31.96 51.98
N PHE A 12 -2.79 -31.36 52.62
CA PHE A 12 -4.09 -31.09 51.98
C PHE A 12 -4.05 -29.84 51.07
N TYR A 13 -3.20 -28.85 51.38
CA TYR A 13 -3.06 -27.63 50.56
C TYR A 13 -2.08 -27.79 49.39
N LEU A 14 -1.23 -28.82 49.40
CA LEU A 14 -0.24 -29.13 48.35
C LEU A 14 -0.82 -29.23 46.93
N PRO A 15 -1.89 -30.01 46.66
CA PRO A 15 -2.49 -30.08 45.32
C PRO A 15 -3.15 -28.76 44.89
N LEU A 16 -3.68 -28.00 45.86
CA LEU A 16 -4.32 -26.71 45.61
C LEU A 16 -3.29 -25.64 45.22
N ILE A 17 -2.15 -25.62 45.90
CA ILE A 17 -1.00 -24.78 45.56
C ILE A 17 -0.46 -25.13 44.17
N LEU A 18 -0.26 -26.42 43.87
CA LEU A 18 0.17 -26.89 42.55
C LEU A 18 -0.77 -26.44 41.43
N SER A 19 -2.09 -26.57 41.63
CA SER A 19 -3.08 -26.14 40.64
C SER A 19 -3.03 -24.63 40.39
N VAL A 20 -2.89 -23.81 41.44
CA VAL A 20 -2.75 -22.35 41.32
C VAL A 20 -1.46 -21.97 40.61
N PHE A 21 -0.34 -22.64 40.91
CA PHE A 21 0.92 -22.40 40.23
C PHE A 21 0.84 -22.76 38.74
N ILE A 22 0.30 -23.93 38.40
CA ILE A 22 0.15 -24.35 37.00
C ILE A 22 -0.76 -23.39 36.24
N GLY A 23 -1.92 -23.05 36.80
CA GLY A 23 -2.86 -22.09 36.19
C GLY A 23 -2.23 -20.70 36.03
N GLY A 24 -1.53 -20.22 37.06
CA GLY A 24 -0.81 -18.96 37.03
C GLY A 24 0.28 -18.93 35.96
N SER A 25 1.12 -19.97 35.89
CA SER A 25 2.16 -20.09 34.87
C SER A 25 1.60 -20.10 33.46
N ILE A 26 0.51 -20.85 33.21
CA ILE A 26 -0.17 -20.87 31.90
C ILE A 26 -0.71 -19.48 31.56
N SER A 27 -1.37 -18.80 32.50
CA SER A 27 -1.91 -17.45 32.28
C SER A 27 -0.81 -16.44 31.91
N ILE A 28 0.35 -16.51 32.58
CA ILE A 28 1.50 -15.64 32.32
C ILE A 28 2.05 -15.91 30.91
N ILE A 29 2.22 -17.18 30.53
CA ILE A 29 2.72 -17.58 29.20
C ILE A 29 1.78 -17.06 28.10
N VAL A 30 0.46 -17.28 28.24
CA VAL A 30 -0.54 -16.82 27.27
C VAL A 30 -0.51 -15.30 27.13
N THR A 31 -0.41 -14.57 28.24
CA THR A 31 -0.34 -13.10 28.23
C THR A 31 0.91 -12.60 27.50
N PHE A 32 2.06 -13.23 27.72
CA PHE A 32 3.31 -12.86 27.07
C PHE A 32 3.30 -13.11 25.56
N ILE A 33 2.73 -14.24 25.13
CA ILE A 33 2.52 -14.55 23.71
C ILE A 33 1.57 -13.53 23.08
N HIS A 34 0.48 -13.19 23.75
CA HIS A 34 -0.48 -12.23 23.20
C HIS A 34 0.15 -10.84 23.03
N TRP A 35 0.86 -10.35 24.05
CA TRP A 35 1.49 -9.04 24.01
C TRP A 35 2.55 -8.91 22.90
N SER A 36 3.41 -9.92 22.74
CA SER A 36 4.39 -9.94 21.65
C SER A 36 3.71 -10.01 20.26
N SER A 37 2.58 -10.69 20.16
CA SER A 37 1.80 -10.77 18.92
C SER A 37 1.13 -9.45 18.54
N GLU A 38 0.71 -8.63 19.51
CA GLU A 38 0.05 -7.35 19.25
C GLU A 38 1.01 -6.34 18.64
N ALA A 39 2.21 -6.20 19.20
CA ALA A 39 3.23 -5.30 18.66
C ALA A 39 3.63 -5.71 17.23
N TYR A 40 3.78 -7.01 16.98
CA TYR A 40 4.06 -7.54 15.65
C TYR A 40 2.89 -7.28 14.69
N ARG A 41 1.65 -7.52 15.12
CA ARG A 41 0.44 -7.25 14.31
C ARG A 41 0.32 -5.78 13.92
N VAL A 42 0.50 -4.86 14.87
CA VAL A 42 0.45 -3.41 14.59
C VAL A 42 1.49 -3.03 13.54
N LYS A 43 2.73 -3.50 13.70
CA LYS A 43 3.81 -3.25 12.73
C LYS A 43 3.48 -3.82 11.35
N THR A 44 3.10 -5.10 11.26
CA THR A 44 2.78 -5.74 9.97
C THR A 44 1.59 -5.09 9.28
N ASN A 45 0.58 -4.62 10.03
CA ASN A 45 -0.57 -3.93 9.45
C ASN A 45 -0.18 -2.54 8.93
N PHE A 46 0.73 -1.85 9.62
CA PHE A 46 1.27 -0.58 9.14
C PHE A 46 2.08 -0.77 7.85
N GLU A 47 3.00 -1.74 7.84
CA GLU A 47 3.80 -2.08 6.66
C GLU A 47 2.92 -2.43 5.47
N LYS A 48 1.94 -3.33 5.65
CA LYS A 48 0.98 -3.68 4.58
C LYS A 48 0.19 -2.50 4.04
N GLN A 49 -0.19 -1.56 4.90
CA GLN A 49 -0.89 -0.35 4.45
C GLN A 49 0.05 0.56 3.64
N GLY A 50 1.30 0.70 4.07
CA GLY A 50 2.33 1.44 3.34
C GLY A 50 2.65 0.82 1.99
N ASP A 51 2.77 -0.50 1.93
CA ASP A 51 3.01 -1.25 0.70
C ASP A 51 1.84 -1.08 -0.27
N ASN A 52 0.60 -1.27 0.21
CA ASN A 52 -0.59 -1.08 -0.61
C ASN A 52 -0.69 0.36 -1.15
N LEU A 53 -0.39 1.37 -0.33
CA LEU A 53 -0.36 2.76 -0.79
C LEU A 53 0.69 2.97 -1.88
N THR A 54 1.88 2.41 -1.70
CA THR A 54 2.99 2.51 -2.66
C THR A 54 2.64 1.83 -3.98
N GLU A 55 2.07 0.63 -3.92
CA GLU A 55 1.62 -0.13 -5.09
C GLU A 55 0.54 0.63 -5.87
N ASN A 56 -0.49 1.16 -5.20
CA ASN A 56 -1.53 1.94 -5.85
C ASN A 56 -0.96 3.20 -6.53
N LEU A 57 -0.05 3.92 -5.84
CA LEU A 57 0.59 5.09 -6.41
C LEU A 57 1.42 4.73 -7.66
N GLN A 58 2.19 3.65 -7.57
CA GLN A 58 3.01 3.18 -8.68
C GLN A 58 2.14 2.75 -9.87
N GLN A 59 1.03 2.05 -9.62
CA GLN A 59 0.07 1.66 -10.66
C GLN A 59 -0.53 2.88 -11.35
N ASN A 60 -0.97 3.89 -10.61
CA ASN A 60 -1.53 5.13 -11.17
C ASN A 60 -0.49 5.88 -12.03
N ILE A 61 0.76 5.97 -11.56
CA ILE A 61 1.85 6.61 -12.34
C ILE A 61 2.13 5.82 -13.62
N GLN A 62 2.15 4.49 -13.53
CA GLN A 62 2.37 3.63 -14.69
C GLN A 62 1.24 3.78 -15.71
N GLU A 63 0.00 3.88 -15.26
CA GLU A 63 -1.15 4.13 -16.13
C GLU A 63 -1.01 5.46 -16.89
N TYR A 64 -0.67 6.55 -16.20
CA TYR A 64 -0.44 7.85 -16.86
C TYR A 64 0.73 7.81 -17.86
N THR A 65 1.76 7.04 -17.54
CA THR A 65 2.89 6.80 -18.46
C THR A 65 2.43 6.03 -19.70
N ASN A 66 1.60 5.00 -19.53
CA ASN A 66 1.05 4.22 -20.64
C ASN A 66 0.17 5.09 -21.54
N ILE A 67 -0.68 5.95 -20.97
CA ILE A 67 -1.50 6.91 -21.74
C ILE A 67 -0.61 7.83 -22.59
N THR A 68 0.48 8.33 -22.00
CA THR A 68 1.44 9.20 -22.71
C THR A 68 2.13 8.44 -23.86
N GLN A 69 2.50 7.18 -23.65
CA GLN A 69 3.08 6.33 -24.70
C GLN A 69 2.06 6.03 -25.81
N SER A 70 0.81 5.74 -25.47
CA SER A 70 -0.27 5.55 -26.44
C SER A 70 -0.50 6.81 -27.27
N LEU A 71 -0.45 7.99 -26.66
CA LEU A 71 -0.53 9.27 -27.38
C LEU A 71 0.65 9.45 -28.34
N GLY A 72 1.87 9.08 -27.93
CA GLY A 72 3.05 9.08 -28.81
C GLY A 72 2.86 8.17 -30.02
N ALA A 73 2.46 6.92 -29.79
CA ALA A 73 2.20 5.95 -30.86
C ALA A 73 1.08 6.40 -31.81
N PHE A 74 0.06 7.08 -31.30
CA PHE A 74 -1.01 7.68 -32.12
C PHE A 74 -0.46 8.75 -33.08
N TYR A 75 0.45 9.61 -32.62
CA TYR A 75 1.12 10.60 -33.46
C TYR A 75 2.11 9.97 -34.46
N GLU A 76 2.86 8.93 -34.05
CA GLU A 76 3.83 8.26 -34.93
C GLU A 76 3.16 7.44 -36.06
N SER A 77 1.98 6.89 -35.80
CA SER A 77 1.24 6.07 -36.77
C SER A 77 0.36 6.88 -37.73
N SER A 78 0.24 8.20 -37.52
CA SER A 78 -0.64 9.06 -38.30
C SER A 78 0.15 10.05 -39.15
N ASP A 79 -0.22 10.22 -40.43
CA ASP A 79 0.43 11.20 -41.31
C ASP A 79 0.24 12.65 -40.82
N GLN A 80 -0.98 12.97 -40.38
CA GLN A 80 -1.31 14.22 -39.70
C GLN A 80 -2.44 13.99 -38.69
N VAL A 81 -2.24 14.49 -37.47
CA VAL A 81 -3.27 14.47 -36.42
C VAL A 81 -3.94 15.83 -36.38
N THR A 82 -5.26 15.88 -36.64
CA THR A 82 -6.02 17.13 -36.50
C THR A 82 -6.42 17.37 -35.04
N ARG A 83 -6.83 18.61 -34.72
CA ARG A 83 -7.36 18.95 -33.39
C ARG A 83 -8.58 18.09 -33.00
N LYS A 84 -9.40 17.70 -34.00
CA LYS A 84 -10.57 16.86 -33.77
C LYS A 84 -10.15 15.43 -33.42
N ASP A 85 -9.16 14.88 -34.12
CA ASP A 85 -8.65 13.53 -33.87
C ASP A 85 -7.97 13.45 -32.51
N PHE A 86 -7.14 14.46 -32.17
CA PHE A 86 -6.55 14.58 -30.84
C PHE A 86 -7.62 14.63 -29.75
N LYS A 87 -8.64 15.48 -29.91
CA LYS A 87 -9.73 15.58 -28.93
C LYS A 87 -10.46 14.24 -28.78
N LEU A 88 -10.78 13.58 -29.90
CA LEU A 88 -11.50 12.30 -29.88
C LEU A 88 -10.69 11.22 -29.15
N PHE A 89 -9.39 11.15 -29.41
CA PHE A 89 -8.49 10.19 -28.77
C PHE A 89 -8.30 10.48 -27.28
N THR A 90 -8.10 11.75 -26.90
CA THR A 90 -7.77 12.13 -25.52
C THR A 90 -8.97 12.24 -24.59
N GLN A 91 -10.18 12.50 -25.11
CA GLN A 91 -11.37 12.73 -24.29
C GLN A 91 -11.67 11.56 -23.36
N HIS A 92 -11.57 10.32 -23.85
CA HIS A 92 -11.83 9.12 -23.05
C HIS A 92 -10.92 9.04 -21.81
N PHE A 93 -9.63 9.32 -21.97
CA PHE A 93 -8.69 9.29 -20.84
C PHE A 93 -8.94 10.42 -19.84
N LEU A 94 -9.36 11.61 -20.30
CA LEU A 94 -9.69 12.73 -19.40
C LEU A 94 -10.99 12.49 -18.62
N ASP A 95 -11.97 11.81 -19.22
CA ASP A 95 -13.23 11.51 -18.56
C ASP A 95 -13.07 10.44 -17.46
N GLU A 96 -12.14 9.49 -17.66
CA GLU A 96 -11.91 8.38 -16.71
C GLU A 96 -10.86 8.71 -15.64
N ASN A 97 -9.93 9.64 -15.88
CA ASN A 97 -8.79 9.91 -14.99
C ASN A 97 -8.86 11.29 -14.34
N LEU A 98 -9.40 11.37 -13.12
CA LEU A 98 -9.45 12.61 -12.32
C LEU A 98 -8.06 13.16 -11.93
N GLY A 99 -7.00 12.36 -12.02
CA GLY A 99 -5.63 12.77 -11.71
C GLY A 99 -4.92 13.54 -12.84
N ILE A 100 -5.50 13.60 -14.04
CA ILE A 100 -4.92 14.30 -15.19
C ILE A 100 -5.61 15.65 -15.36
N LEU A 101 -4.87 16.75 -15.20
CA LEU A 101 -5.41 18.10 -15.39
C LEU A 101 -5.73 18.40 -16.86
N GLY A 102 -4.93 17.86 -17.77
CA GLY A 102 -5.08 18.05 -19.20
C GLY A 102 -3.96 17.39 -19.99
N MET A 103 -4.22 17.16 -21.27
CA MET A 103 -3.25 16.64 -22.21
C MET A 103 -3.05 17.62 -23.35
N ALA A 104 -1.80 17.81 -23.77
CA ALA A 104 -1.44 18.66 -24.88
C ALA A 104 -0.30 18.02 -25.68
N TRP A 105 -0.34 18.22 -27.00
CA TRP A 105 0.77 17.87 -27.89
C TRP A 105 1.54 19.14 -28.27
N ALA A 106 2.84 19.17 -27.96
CA ALA A 106 3.73 20.25 -28.32
C ALA A 106 4.63 19.80 -29.47
N ALA A 107 4.26 20.14 -30.71
CA ALA A 107 5.07 19.84 -31.87
C ALA A 107 6.42 20.56 -31.77
N ARG A 108 7.51 19.84 -32.08
CA ARG A 108 8.85 20.44 -32.16
C ARG A 108 8.97 21.17 -33.49
N ILE A 109 8.97 22.50 -33.44
CA ILE A 109 9.10 23.37 -34.62
C ILE A 109 10.50 24.00 -34.61
N SER A 110 11.23 23.92 -35.72
CA SER A 110 12.52 24.62 -35.85
C SER A 110 12.31 26.13 -36.02
N GLN A 111 13.35 26.92 -35.74
CA GLN A 111 13.28 28.38 -35.89
C GLN A 111 12.96 28.80 -37.34
N GLN A 112 13.42 28.02 -38.33
CA GLN A 112 13.18 28.24 -39.75
C GLN A 112 11.70 28.00 -40.12
N GLU A 113 11.04 27.03 -39.48
CA GLU A 113 9.66 26.65 -39.76
C GLU A 113 8.63 27.50 -39.01
N ARG A 114 9.07 28.20 -37.95
CA ARG A 114 8.22 28.99 -37.05
C ARG A 114 7.31 29.99 -37.79
N LEU A 115 7.87 30.75 -38.73
CA LEU A 115 7.11 31.77 -39.48
C LEU A 115 5.98 31.17 -40.32
N ASN A 116 6.15 29.94 -40.80
CA ASN A 116 5.12 29.24 -41.56
C ASN A 116 4.07 28.62 -40.64
N TYR A 117 4.50 28.13 -39.46
CA TYR A 117 3.62 27.56 -38.45
C TYR A 117 2.67 28.61 -37.84
N GLU A 118 3.16 29.81 -37.49
CA GLU A 118 2.36 30.87 -36.86
C GLU A 118 1.33 31.54 -37.81
N LYS A 119 1.50 31.37 -39.14
CA LYS A 119 0.57 31.90 -40.15
C LYS A 119 -0.59 30.96 -40.47
N LYS A 120 -0.53 29.72 -39.98
CA LYS A 120 -1.49 28.65 -40.23
C LYS A 120 -2.58 28.63 -39.15
#